data_AF-A0A9E4QCM4-F1
#
_entry.id   AF-A0A9E4QCM4-F1
#
_cell.length_a   1.000
_cell.length_b   1.000
_cell.length_c   1.000
_cell.angle_alpha   90.00
_cell.angle_beta   90.00
_cell.angle_gamma   90.00
#
_symmetry.space_group_name_H-M   'P 1'
#
loop_
_entity.id
_entity.type
_entity.pdbx_description
1 polymer ?
#
loop_
_entity_poly.entity_id
_entity_poly.type
_entity_poly.pdbx_seq_one_letter_code
_entity_poly.pdbx_strand_id
1 'polypeptide(L)' 'MRFNGSANKLAVEDAPFHEWYRFVLSFPSHLVRQYLGEFGITSEHLVLDPFCGTGTTIVECKKL' A
#
# COMPACT_ATOMS: atom_id res chain seq x y z
N MET A 1 18.24 -1.79 -5.56
CA MET A 1 17.97 -2.46 -4.26
C MET A 1 17.73 -1.37 -3.22
N ARG A 2 16.51 -1.23 -2.66
CA ARG A 2 16.23 -0.24 -1.61
C ARG A 2 16.72 -0.80 -0.27
N PHE A 3 17.49 -0.02 0.50
CA PHE A 3 17.89 -0.39 1.86
C PHE A 3 16.66 -0.39 2.77
N ASN A 4 16.56 -1.35 3.69
CA ASN A 4 15.35 -1.57 4.52
C ASN A 4 14.88 -0.29 5.26
N GLY A 5 15.81 0.54 5.77
CA GLY A 5 15.51 1.82 6.43
C GLY A 5 14.96 2.94 5.50
N SER A 6 15.10 2.78 4.18
CA SER A 6 14.51 3.66 3.16
C SER A 6 13.31 3.03 2.45
N ALA A 7 13.21 1.70 2.45
CA ALA A 7 12.18 0.96 1.75
C ALA A 7 10.80 1.19 2.37
N ASN A 8 10.70 1.25 3.70
CA ASN A 8 9.43 1.48 4.41
C ASN A 8 9.15 2.96 4.69
N LYS A 9 9.77 3.88 3.94
CA LYS A 9 9.44 5.30 4.04
C LYS A 9 8.15 5.58 3.28
N LEU A 10 7.29 6.34 3.94
CA LEU A 10 6.10 6.91 3.34
C LEU A 10 6.53 7.99 2.34
N ALA A 11 5.98 7.94 1.12
CA ALA A 11 6.19 8.99 0.14
C ALA A 11 5.26 10.18 0.46
N VAL A 12 5.66 11.40 0.07
CA VAL A 12 4.91 12.62 0.45
C VAL A 12 3.50 12.60 -0.12
N GLU A 13 3.35 12.08 -1.34
CA GLU A 13 2.08 11.92 -2.04
C GLU A 13 1.11 10.93 -1.33
N ASP A 14 1.63 10.05 -0.49
CA ASP A 14 0.86 9.04 0.24
C ASP A 14 0.39 9.52 1.61
N ALA A 15 0.99 10.61 2.12
CA ALA A 15 0.71 11.18 3.43
C ALA A 15 -0.79 11.45 3.70
N PRO A 16 -1.60 11.97 2.74
CA PRO A 16 -3.00 12.29 3.00
C PRO A 16 -3.85 11.13 3.52
N PHE A 17 -3.47 9.87 3.27
CA PHE A 17 -4.21 8.68 3.72
C PHE A 17 -3.38 7.72 4.57
N HIS A 18 -2.06 7.65 4.35
CA HIS A 18 -1.19 6.68 5.01
C HIS A 18 -0.36 7.26 6.16
N GLU A 19 -0.48 8.57 6.46
CA GLU A 19 0.19 9.20 7.62
C GLU A 19 -0.71 9.30 8.86
N TRP A 20 -2.02 9.03 8.74
CA TRP A 20 -2.96 9.19 9.86
C TRP A 20 -2.66 8.26 11.04
N TYR A 21 -2.08 7.10 10.76
CA TYR A 21 -1.62 6.16 11.79
C TYR A 21 -0.48 5.30 11.26
N ARG A 22 0.70 5.40 11.90
CA ARG A 22 1.90 4.66 11.50
C ARG A 22 2.09 3.40 12.34
N PHE A 23 1.93 2.24 11.70
CA PHE A 23 2.12 0.95 12.36
C PHE A 23 3.54 0.41 12.12
N VAL A 24 4.26 0.06 13.20
CA VAL A 24 5.70 -0.30 13.16
C VAL A 24 5.99 -1.50 12.24
N LEU A 25 5.04 -2.43 12.13
CA LEU A 25 5.17 -3.65 11.31
C LEU A 25 4.37 -3.57 10.00
N SER A 26 3.98 -2.37 9.57
CA SER A 26 3.31 -2.16 8.28
C SER A 26 4.28 -2.22 7.10
N PHE A 27 3.73 -2.42 5.91
CA PHE A 27 4.40 -2.26 4.63
C PHE A 27 4.01 -0.92 3.96
N PRO A 28 4.85 -0.37 3.07
CA PRO A 28 4.57 0.90 2.42
C PRO A 28 3.56 0.75 1.26
N SER A 29 2.79 1.80 0.98
CA SER A 29 1.75 1.79 -0.07
C SER A 29 2.28 1.47 -1.48
N HIS A 30 3.51 1.90 -1.80
CA HIS A 30 4.12 1.61 -3.09
C HIS A 30 4.41 0.12 -3.32
N LEU A 31 4.55 -0.68 -2.25
CA LEU A 31 4.69 -2.13 -2.38
C LEU A 31 3.38 -2.76 -2.87
N VAL A 32 2.24 -2.27 -2.38
CA VAL A 32 0.92 -2.70 -2.87
C VAL A 32 0.76 -2.35 -4.35
N ARG A 33 1.06 -1.10 -4.74
CA ARG A 33 1.01 -0.66 -6.14
C ARG A 33 1.84 -1.54 -7.07
N GLN A 34 3.04 -1.93 -6.63
CA GLN A 34 3.89 -2.85 -7.40
C GLN A 34 3.19 -4.19 -7.63
N TYR A 35 2.63 -4.81 -6.58
CA TYR A 35 1.93 -6.09 -6.72
C TYR A 35 0.62 -5.98 -7.53
N LEU A 36 -0.14 -4.90 -7.39
CA LEU A 36 -1.33 -4.65 -8.21
C LEU A 36 -0.95 -4.62 -9.70
N GLY A 37 0.17 -3.97 -10.05
CA GLY A 37 0.70 -3.94 -11.40
C GLY A 37 1.21 -5.32 -11.88
N GLU A 38 1.97 -6.02 -11.05
CA GLU A 38 2.51 -7.36 -11.37
C GLU A 38 1.40 -8.40 -11.59
N PHE A 39 0.29 -8.30 -10.85
CA PHE A 39 -0.87 -9.18 -11.00
C PHE A 39 -1.90 -8.70 -12.03
N GLY A 40 -1.70 -7.51 -12.61
CA GLY A 40 -2.64 -6.95 -13.60
C GLY A 40 -4.02 -6.63 -13.03
N ILE A 41 -4.08 -6.23 -11.75
CA ILE A 41 -5.33 -5.88 -11.08
C ILE A 41 -5.85 -4.54 -11.61
N THR A 42 -7.16 -4.47 -11.86
CA THR A 42 -7.89 -3.30 -12.35
C THR A 42 -9.16 -3.06 -11.53
N SER A 43 -9.89 -1.98 -11.80
CA SER A 43 -11.21 -1.67 -11.20
C SER A 43 -12.26 -2.78 -11.34
N GLU A 44 -12.09 -3.69 -12.31
CA GLU A 44 -13.00 -4.82 -12.57
C GLU A 44 -12.79 -6.00 -11.61
N HIS A 45 -11.71 -5.99 -10.84
CA HIS A 45 -11.34 -7.07 -9.94
C HIS A 45 -11.78 -6.78 -8.50
N LEU A 46 -12.16 -7.83 -7.77
CA LEU A 46 -12.42 -7.76 -6.34
C LEU A 46 -11.21 -8.26 -5.55
N VAL A 47 -10.61 -7.37 -4.74
CA VAL A 47 -9.48 -7.71 -3.86
C VAL A 47 -9.99 -7.89 -2.43
N LEU A 48 -9.72 -9.05 -1.84
CA LEU A 48 -9.98 -9.35 -0.43
C LEU A 48 -8.68 -9.31 0.36
N ASP A 49 -8.62 -8.45 1.37
CA ASP A 49 -7.53 -8.42 2.36
C ASP A 49 -8.09 -8.82 3.74
N PRO A 50 -7.98 -10.10 4.15
CA PRO A 50 -8.50 -10.57 5.43
C PRO A 50 -7.64 -10.14 6.63
N PHE A 51 -6.51 -9.47 6.40
CA PHE A 51 -5.57 -9.00 7.42
C PHE A 51 -5.24 -7.52 7.22
N CYS A 52 -6.26 -6.72 6.94
CA CYS A 52 -6.10 -5.38 6.36
C CYS A 52 -5.30 -4.37 7.19
N GLY A 53 -5.07 -4.62 8.48
CA GLY A 53 -4.27 -3.74 9.34
C GLY A 53 -4.78 -2.30 9.29
N THR A 54 -3.94 -1.36 8.84
CA THR A 54 -4.27 0.06 8.66
C THR A 54 -5.02 0.37 7.36
N GLY A 55 -5.40 -0.65 6.59
CA GLY A 55 -6.14 -0.52 5.34
C GLY A 55 -5.29 -0.17 4.13
N THR A 56 -3.95 -0.30 4.20
CA THR A 56 -3.04 0.10 3.10
C THR A 56 -3.45 -0.52 1.77
N THR A 57 -3.74 -1.82 1.74
CA THR A 57 -4.20 -2.53 0.53
C THR A 57 -5.52 -1.97 0.00
N ILE A 58 -6.48 -1.73 0.90
CA ILE A 58 -7.84 -1.27 0.56
C ILE A 58 -7.77 0.13 -0.06
N VAL A 59 -7.01 1.04 0.55
CA VAL A 59 -6.84 2.42 0.06
C VAL A 59 -6.20 2.41 -1.33
N GLU A 60 -5.13 1.64 -1.53
CA GLU A 60 -4.46 1.59 -2.84
C GLU A 60 -5.34 0.95 -3.92
N CYS A 61 -6.14 -0.07 -3.59
CA CYS A 61 -7.11 -0.64 -4.53
C CYS A 61 -8.19 0.37 -4.95
N LYS A 62 -8.57 1.33 -4.08
CA LYS A 62 -9.55 2.37 -4.40
C LYS A 62 -9.00 3.51 -5.26
N LYS A 63 -7.69 3.55 -5.53
CA LYS A 63 -7.05 4.52 -6.42
C LYS A 63 -6.92 4.01 -7.87
N LEU A 64 -7.27 2.75 -8.12
CA LEU A 64 -7.25 2.13 -9.46
C LEU A 64 -8.43 2.58 -10.33
#